data_AF-A0A3D4VP44-F1
#
_entry.id   AF-A0A3D4VP44-F1
#
_cell.length_a   1.000
_cell.length_b   1.000
_cell.length_c   1.000
_cell.angle_alpha   90.00
_cell.angle_beta   90.00
_cell.angle_gamma   90.00
#
_symmetry.space_group_name_H-M   'P 1'
#
loop_
_entity.id
_entity.type
_entity.pdbx_description
1 polymer ?
#
loop_
_entity_poly.entity_id
_entity_poly.type
_entity_poly.pdbx_seq_one_letter_code
_entity_poly.pdbx_strand_id
1 'polypeptide(L)'
;MQKTVFFEARQIKKVTKFDASDNTSINVKRLFNLENGYGTPPTIEEIILLENYYKNEIIKEYFINIIQSGGYYNQMPKRVEQSTDLEMYIALKPSIMYLSQIATALSCSTAKAIVASKVLRDYAIKELKLRLPPSGGIQTLVFEKCYGISYKRFEDSPEVVSYLKTKGVQ
;
A
#
# COMPACT_ATOMS: atom_id res chain seq x y z
N MET A 1 4.82 3.77 -21.98
CA MET A 1 3.61 3.64 -21.13
C MET A 1 3.59 2.21 -20.61
N GLN A 2 3.60 2.01 -19.29
CA GLN A 2 3.74 0.68 -18.69
C GLN A 2 2.45 -0.13 -18.88
N LYS A 3 2.57 -1.38 -19.30
CA LYS A 3 1.45 -2.32 -19.49
C LYS A 3 1.34 -3.25 -18.29
N THR A 4 0.13 -3.66 -17.94
CA THR A 4 -0.15 -4.54 -16.80
C THR A 4 -0.26 -6.00 -17.23
N VAL A 5 -0.38 -6.91 -16.25
CA VAL A 5 -0.59 -8.34 -16.49
C VAL A 5 -1.84 -8.64 -17.33
N PHE A 6 -2.86 -7.79 -17.30
CA PHE A 6 -4.07 -7.95 -18.12
C PHE A 6 -3.77 -7.78 -19.61
N PHE A 7 -2.83 -6.88 -19.96
CA PHE A 7 -2.39 -6.72 -21.34
C PHE A 7 -1.63 -7.94 -21.82
N GLU A 8 -0.65 -8.39 -21.03
CA GLU A 8 0.17 -9.57 -21.35
C GLU A 8 -0.71 -10.83 -21.51
N ALA A 9 -1.63 -11.07 -20.58
CA ALA A 9 -2.57 -12.20 -20.62
C ALA A 9 -3.38 -12.21 -21.92
N ARG A 10 -3.87 -11.03 -22.35
CA ARG A 10 -4.63 -10.89 -23.58
C ARG A 10 -3.76 -11.08 -24.83
N GLN A 11 -2.55 -10.52 -24.85
CA GLN A 11 -1.63 -10.65 -25.99
C GLN A 11 -1.21 -12.10 -26.24
N ILE A 12 -0.94 -12.87 -25.17
CA ILE A 12 -0.63 -14.30 -25.26
C ILE A 12 -1.74 -15.06 -26.00
N LYS A 13 -3.00 -14.68 -25.74
CA LYS A 13 -4.17 -15.32 -26.36
C LYS A 13 -4.58 -14.72 -27.69
N LYS A 14 -3.92 -13.63 -28.12
CA LYS A 14 -4.15 -12.96 -29.41
C LYS A 14 -5.61 -12.55 -29.63
N VAL A 15 -6.33 -12.19 -28.57
CA VAL A 15 -7.71 -11.70 -28.65
C VAL A 15 -7.77 -10.18 -28.56
N THR A 16 -8.79 -9.55 -29.14
CA THR A 16 -8.98 -8.11 -29.04
C THR A 16 -9.65 -7.72 -27.71
N LYS A 17 -9.64 -6.42 -27.38
CA LYS A 17 -10.41 -5.93 -26.23
C LYS A 17 -11.92 -6.04 -26.44
N PHE A 18 -12.39 -5.98 -27.70
CA PHE A 18 -13.80 -6.13 -28.02
C PHE A 18 -14.24 -7.57 -27.77
N ASP A 19 -13.46 -8.55 -28.26
CA ASP A 19 -13.75 -9.97 -28.00
C ASP A 19 -13.79 -10.27 -26.51
N ALA A 20 -12.81 -9.75 -25.75
CA ALA A 20 -12.80 -9.91 -24.30
C ALA A 20 -14.02 -9.26 -23.65
N SER A 21 -14.42 -8.06 -24.07
CA SER A 21 -15.60 -7.38 -23.54
C SER A 21 -16.88 -8.16 -23.76
N ASP A 22 -17.08 -8.69 -24.96
CA ASP A 22 -18.29 -9.43 -25.33
C ASP A 22 -18.41 -10.75 -24.54
N ASN A 23 -17.28 -11.38 -24.23
CA ASN A 23 -17.26 -12.69 -23.55
C ASN A 23 -17.21 -12.60 -22.02
N THR A 24 -16.71 -11.50 -21.45
CA THR A 24 -16.64 -11.32 -19.99
C THR A 24 -17.66 -10.32 -19.45
N SER A 25 -18.43 -9.65 -20.32
CA SER A 25 -19.29 -8.52 -19.95
C SER A 25 -18.54 -7.34 -19.29
N ILE A 26 -17.20 -7.30 -19.40
CA ILE A 26 -16.38 -6.19 -18.90
C ILE A 26 -16.22 -5.19 -20.03
N ASN A 27 -16.76 -3.99 -19.84
CA ASN A 27 -16.68 -2.90 -20.80
C ASN A 27 -15.25 -2.66 -21.35
N VAL A 28 -15.14 -2.36 -22.66
CA VAL A 28 -13.87 -2.11 -23.38
C VAL A 28 -13.01 -1.00 -22.75
N LYS A 29 -13.61 0.10 -22.28
CA LYS A 29 -12.90 1.18 -21.56
C LYS A 29 -12.35 0.66 -20.22
N ARG A 30 -13.07 -0.21 -19.53
CA ARG A 30 -12.59 -0.85 -18.31
C ARG A 30 -11.40 -1.78 -18.61
N LEU A 31 -11.47 -2.59 -19.65
CA LEU A 31 -10.33 -3.41 -20.10
C LEU A 31 -9.11 -2.55 -20.47
N PHE A 32 -9.32 -1.45 -21.20
CA PHE A 32 -8.25 -0.49 -21.49
C PHE A 32 -7.61 0.06 -20.21
N ASN A 33 -8.42 0.44 -19.22
CA ASN A 33 -7.91 0.94 -17.95
C ASN A 33 -7.10 -0.12 -17.21
N LEU A 34 -7.60 -1.37 -17.15
CA LEU A 34 -6.88 -2.48 -16.54
C LEU A 34 -5.54 -2.73 -17.22
N GLU A 35 -5.48 -2.75 -18.55
CA GLU A 35 -4.25 -2.96 -19.35
C GLU A 35 -3.18 -1.88 -19.17
N ASN A 36 -3.60 -0.66 -18.84
CA ASN A 36 -2.70 0.49 -18.67
C ASN A 36 -2.51 0.90 -17.20
N GLY A 37 -3.14 0.20 -16.26
CA GLY A 37 -3.05 0.51 -14.82
C GLY A 37 -3.74 1.82 -14.42
N TYR A 38 -4.79 2.22 -15.15
CA TYR A 38 -5.56 3.43 -14.87
C TYR A 38 -6.81 3.15 -14.04
N GLY A 39 -7.25 4.17 -13.31
CA GLY A 39 -8.51 4.14 -12.57
C GLY A 39 -8.46 3.25 -11.33
N THR A 40 -9.60 2.63 -11.01
CA THR A 40 -9.75 1.78 -9.82
C THR A 40 -9.05 0.42 -10.03
N PRO A 41 -8.56 -0.21 -8.96
CA PRO A 41 -8.01 -1.56 -9.05
C PRO A 41 -9.04 -2.59 -9.55
N PRO A 42 -8.60 -3.73 -10.13
CA PRO A 42 -9.52 -4.78 -10.58
C PRO A 42 -10.21 -5.46 -9.40
N THR A 43 -11.46 -5.86 -9.59
CA THR A 43 -12.18 -6.70 -8.62
C THR A 43 -11.77 -8.17 -8.75
N ILE A 44 -12.05 -8.97 -7.71
CA ILE A 44 -11.83 -10.43 -7.76
C ILE A 44 -12.63 -11.06 -8.90
N GLU A 45 -13.86 -10.59 -9.12
CA GLU A 45 -14.71 -11.04 -10.21
C GLU A 45 -14.09 -10.73 -11.59
N GLU A 46 -13.56 -9.52 -11.79
CA GLU A 46 -12.88 -9.14 -13.03
C GLU A 46 -11.65 -10.01 -13.30
N ILE A 47 -10.90 -10.37 -12.25
CA ILE A 47 -9.74 -11.27 -12.35
C ILE A 47 -10.20 -12.67 -12.80
N ILE A 48 -11.18 -13.25 -12.10
CA ILE A 48 -11.69 -14.60 -12.40
C ILE A 48 -12.25 -14.68 -13.82
N LEU A 49 -13.06 -13.68 -14.22
CA LEU A 49 -13.65 -13.64 -15.55
C LEU A 49 -12.58 -13.58 -16.66
N LEU A 50 -11.58 -12.71 -16.50
CA LEU A 50 -10.52 -12.56 -17.50
C LEU A 50 -9.60 -13.76 -17.56
N GLU A 51 -9.26 -14.39 -16.43
CA GLU A 51 -8.48 -15.64 -16.44
C GLU A 51 -9.22 -16.79 -17.10
N ASN A 52 -10.49 -16.99 -16.75
CA ASN A 52 -11.30 -18.05 -17.34
C ASN A 52 -11.43 -17.87 -18.85
N TYR A 53 -11.63 -16.63 -19.30
CA TYR A 53 -11.70 -16.32 -20.72
C TYR A 53 -10.37 -16.50 -21.43
N TYR A 54 -9.27 -15.98 -20.87
CA TYR A 54 -7.94 -16.13 -21.45
C TYR A 54 -7.41 -17.58 -21.31
N LYS A 55 -7.95 -18.42 -20.42
CA LYS A 55 -7.44 -19.77 -20.14
C LYS A 55 -5.94 -19.75 -19.82
N ASN A 56 -5.52 -18.81 -18.96
CA ASN A 56 -4.17 -18.71 -18.41
C ASN A 56 -4.21 -18.20 -16.97
N GLU A 57 -3.20 -18.57 -16.18
CA GLU A 57 -3.14 -18.26 -14.74
C GLU A 57 -2.24 -17.05 -14.41
N ILE A 58 -1.74 -16.35 -15.43
CA ILE A 58 -0.72 -15.30 -15.26
C ILE A 58 -1.23 -14.14 -14.40
N ILE A 59 -2.53 -13.84 -14.45
CA ILE A 59 -3.15 -12.76 -13.68
C ILE A 59 -3.15 -13.15 -12.20
N LYS A 60 -3.60 -14.37 -11.87
CA LYS A 60 -3.64 -14.92 -10.52
C LYS A 60 -2.24 -15.13 -9.96
N GLU A 61 -1.30 -15.66 -10.73
CA GLU A 61 0.10 -15.78 -10.31
C GLU A 61 0.66 -14.40 -9.93
N TYR A 62 0.40 -13.38 -10.74
CA TYR A 62 0.77 -12.01 -10.42
C TYR A 62 0.15 -11.52 -9.10
N PHE A 63 -1.15 -11.78 -8.86
CA PHE A 63 -1.80 -11.39 -7.61
C PHE A 63 -1.30 -12.19 -6.40
N ILE A 64 -1.03 -13.49 -6.56
CA ILE A 64 -0.41 -14.32 -5.53
C ILE A 64 0.97 -13.75 -5.18
N ASN A 65 1.79 -13.41 -6.17
CA ASN A 65 3.10 -12.82 -5.97
C ASN A 65 3.02 -11.44 -5.28
N ILE A 66 2.02 -10.63 -5.62
CA ILE A 66 1.74 -9.38 -4.91
C ILE A 66 1.40 -9.64 -3.44
N ILE A 67 0.50 -10.57 -3.17
CA ILE A 67 0.07 -10.89 -1.80
C ILE A 67 1.25 -11.45 -0.99
N GLN A 68 2.04 -12.35 -1.59
CA GLN A 68 3.24 -12.94 -0.98
C GLN A 68 4.33 -11.90 -0.72
N SER A 69 4.50 -10.92 -1.60
CA SER A 69 5.37 -9.76 -1.38
C SER A 69 4.77 -8.71 -0.43
N GLY A 70 3.61 -9.01 0.16
CA GLY A 70 2.94 -8.17 1.16
C GLY A 70 2.16 -7.00 0.58
N GLY A 71 2.00 -6.91 -0.73
CA GLY A 71 1.23 -5.88 -1.40
C GLY A 71 -0.28 -6.09 -1.29
N TYR A 72 -1.04 -4.99 -1.16
CA TYR A 72 -2.46 -4.92 -1.44
C TYR A 72 -2.68 -3.84 -2.50
N TYR A 73 -3.55 -4.13 -3.48
CA TYR A 73 -4.12 -3.29 -4.55
C TYR A 73 -3.89 -1.76 -4.48
N ASN A 74 -2.64 -1.32 -4.61
CA ASN A 74 -2.29 0.06 -4.87
C ASN A 74 -1.40 0.08 -6.12
N GLN A 75 -1.53 1.18 -6.89
CA GLN A 75 -0.59 1.53 -7.97
C GLN A 75 0.81 1.21 -7.52
N MET A 76 1.60 0.61 -8.44
CA MET A 76 2.98 0.20 -8.23
C MET A 76 3.68 1.20 -7.30
N PRO A 77 3.85 0.87 -6.00
CA PRO A 77 4.64 1.72 -5.14
C PRO A 77 6.00 1.75 -5.81
N LYS A 78 6.56 2.95 -5.94
CA LYS A 78 8.02 3.08 -6.06
C LYS A 78 8.60 2.05 -5.09
N ARG A 79 9.48 1.15 -5.56
CA ARG A 79 10.21 0.23 -4.66
C ARG A 79 11.02 1.11 -3.72
N VAL A 80 10.38 1.57 -2.65
CA VAL A 80 11.07 2.19 -1.54
C VAL A 80 11.11 1.06 -0.53
N GLU A 81 12.18 0.26 -0.61
CA GLU A 81 12.45 -0.79 0.37
C GLU A 81 12.61 -0.21 1.79
N GLN A 82 12.85 1.10 1.90
CA GLN A 82 12.94 1.86 3.15
C GLN A 82 12.39 3.28 2.99
N SER A 83 11.43 3.67 3.82
CA SER A 83 10.99 5.06 3.89
C SER A 83 12.17 6.00 4.15
N THR A 84 12.17 7.17 3.52
CA THR A 84 13.25 8.14 3.75
C THR A 84 13.15 8.74 5.14
N ASP A 85 14.25 9.34 5.63
CA ASP A 85 14.27 10.01 6.94
C ASP A 85 13.18 11.09 7.04
N LEU A 86 12.91 11.82 5.94
CA LEU A 86 11.83 12.79 5.87
C LEU A 86 10.45 12.14 6.00
N GLU A 87 10.22 11.02 5.32
CA GLU A 87 8.96 10.28 5.40
C GLU A 87 8.72 9.73 6.81
N MET A 88 9.76 9.17 7.44
CA MET A 88 9.70 8.68 8.82
C MET A 88 9.44 9.83 9.81
N TYR A 89 10.13 10.97 9.65
CA TYR A 89 9.90 12.17 10.45
C TYR A 89 8.44 12.63 10.36
N ILE A 90 7.90 12.76 9.15
CA ILE A 90 6.52 13.20 8.93
C ILE A 90 5.53 12.19 9.52
N ALA A 91 5.77 10.88 9.38
CA ALA A 91 4.89 9.84 9.90
C ALA A 91 4.83 9.80 11.43
N LEU A 92 5.95 10.12 12.10
CA LEU A 92 6.09 10.04 13.56
C LEU A 92 5.79 11.37 14.28
N LYS A 93 5.66 12.49 13.58
CA LYS A 93 5.37 13.81 14.19
C LYS A 93 3.95 13.96 14.78
N PRO A 94 2.88 13.41 14.17
CA PRO A 94 1.53 13.53 14.72
C PRO A 94 1.40 12.85 16.10
N SER A 95 0.46 13.29 16.94
CA SER A 95 0.20 12.64 18.23
C SER A 95 -0.56 11.31 18.12
N ILE A 96 -1.23 11.07 16.99
CA ILE A 96 -1.99 9.86 16.67
C ILE A 96 -1.55 9.36 15.30
N MET A 97 -1.24 8.06 15.21
CA MET A 97 -0.87 7.36 13.99
C MET A 97 -2.01 6.49 13.47
N TYR A 98 -2.13 6.41 12.15
CA TYR A 98 -2.98 5.45 11.45
C TYR A 98 -2.13 4.49 10.63
N LEU A 99 -2.77 3.57 9.91
CA LEU A 99 -2.08 2.49 9.20
C LEU A 99 -1.02 2.98 8.22
N SER A 100 -1.25 4.09 7.51
CA SER A 100 -0.26 4.66 6.59
C SER A 100 0.98 5.16 7.34
N GLN A 101 0.81 5.87 8.46
CA GLN A 101 1.94 6.31 9.27
C GLN A 101 2.71 5.13 9.89
N ILE A 102 2.01 4.10 10.35
CA ILE A 102 2.64 2.87 10.88
C ILE A 102 3.44 2.16 9.78
N ALA A 103 2.87 2.05 8.57
CA ALA A 103 3.54 1.47 7.42
C ALA A 103 4.83 2.22 7.08
N THR A 104 4.77 3.55 7.00
CA THR A 104 5.92 4.42 6.73
C THR A 104 6.98 4.32 7.84
N ALA A 105 6.57 4.46 9.11
CA ALA A 105 7.50 4.41 10.24
C ALA A 105 8.23 3.06 10.37
N LEU A 106 7.60 1.95 9.95
CA LEU A 106 8.20 0.62 9.93
C LEU A 106 8.82 0.24 8.57
N SER A 107 8.74 1.11 7.57
CA SER A 107 9.11 0.79 6.18
C SER A 107 8.55 -0.56 5.72
N CYS A 108 7.26 -0.78 5.99
CA CYS A 108 6.62 -2.06 5.72
C CYS A 108 5.34 -1.89 4.91
N SER A 109 4.84 -3.01 4.39
CA SER A 109 3.58 -3.00 3.64
C SER A 109 2.38 -2.74 4.55
N THR A 110 1.27 -2.30 3.97
CA THR A 110 0.01 -2.09 4.69
C THR A 110 -0.44 -3.35 5.44
N ALA A 111 -0.24 -4.54 4.87
CA ALA A 111 -0.58 -5.80 5.53
C ALA A 111 0.22 -5.99 6.84
N LYS A 112 1.54 -5.76 6.80
CA LYS A 112 2.39 -5.79 8.01
C LYS A 112 2.02 -4.69 9.00
N ALA A 113 1.65 -3.50 8.51
CA ALA A 113 1.20 -2.40 9.36
C ALA A 113 -0.14 -2.70 10.08
N ILE A 114 -1.05 -3.45 9.46
CA ILE A 114 -2.29 -3.91 10.11
C ILE A 114 -1.97 -4.85 11.28
N VAL A 115 -1.07 -5.81 11.07
CA VAL A 115 -0.63 -6.72 12.13
C VAL A 115 0.06 -5.94 13.26
N ALA A 116 0.98 -5.03 12.92
CA ALA A 116 1.63 -4.15 13.89
C ALA A 116 0.62 -3.29 14.67
N SER A 117 -0.39 -2.73 14.00
CA SER A 117 -1.44 -1.94 14.65
C SER A 117 -2.21 -2.74 15.70
N LYS A 118 -2.50 -4.03 15.43
CA LYS A 118 -3.12 -4.92 16.42
C LYS A 118 -2.21 -5.13 17.63
N VAL A 119 -0.91 -5.40 17.41
CA VAL A 119 0.09 -5.56 18.48
C VAL A 119 0.19 -4.29 19.32
N LEU A 120 0.24 -3.12 18.69
CA LEU A 120 0.31 -1.83 19.37
C LEU A 120 -0.93 -1.53 20.22
N ARG A 121 -2.12 -1.85 19.72
CA ARG A 121 -3.36 -1.70 20.48
C ARG A 121 -3.41 -2.62 21.68
N ASP A 122 -3.01 -3.88 21.49
CA ASP A 122 -2.89 -4.85 22.57
C ASP A 122 -1.88 -4.38 23.62
N TYR A 123 -0.72 -3.88 23.20
CA TYR A 123 0.30 -3.30 24.09
C TYR A 123 -0.23 -2.08 24.85
N ALA A 124 -0.95 -1.16 24.17
CA ALA A 124 -1.55 0.00 24.81
C ALA A 124 -2.55 -0.38 25.90
N ILE A 125 -3.39 -1.38 25.65
CA ILE A 125 -4.41 -1.83 26.61
C ILE A 125 -3.79 -2.63 27.75
N LYS A 126 -2.97 -3.63 27.42
CA LYS A 126 -2.47 -4.64 28.38
C LYS A 126 -1.31 -4.11 29.22
N GLU A 127 -0.32 -3.50 28.57
CA GLU A 127 0.92 -3.07 29.24
C GLU A 127 0.81 -1.64 29.77
N LEU A 128 0.27 -0.72 28.95
CA LEU A 128 0.23 0.70 29.30
C LEU A 128 -1.08 1.15 29.96
N LYS A 129 -2.10 0.29 29.99
CA LYS A 129 -3.45 0.58 30.54
C LYS A 129 -4.08 1.86 29.97
N LEU A 130 -3.81 2.14 28.70
CA LEU A 130 -4.29 3.32 27.99
C LEU A 130 -5.61 3.05 27.27
N ARG A 131 -6.44 4.08 27.15
CA ARG A 131 -7.62 4.05 26.28
C ARG A 131 -7.19 4.23 24.83
N LEU A 132 -7.80 3.45 23.94
CA LEU A 132 -7.59 3.58 22.51
C LEU A 132 -8.28 4.85 21.97
N PRO A 133 -7.65 5.58 21.04
CA PRO A 133 -8.29 6.68 20.33
C PRO A 133 -9.54 6.21 19.55
N PRO A 134 -10.55 7.08 19.38
CA PRO A 134 -11.64 6.82 18.45
C PRO A 134 -11.12 6.68 17.02
N SER A 135 -11.90 6.07 16.11
CA SER A 135 -11.57 5.85 14.69
C SER A 135 -10.39 4.91 14.38
N GLY A 136 -9.83 4.23 15.39
CA GLY A 136 -8.84 3.20 15.17
C GLY A 136 -7.40 3.68 14.94
N GLY A 137 -7.11 4.93 15.29
CA GLY A 137 -5.73 5.38 15.47
C GLY A 137 -5.07 4.78 16.71
N ILE A 138 -3.75 4.96 16.84
CA ILE A 138 -2.98 4.65 18.06
C ILE A 138 -2.19 5.89 18.47
N GLN A 139 -2.03 6.17 19.77
CA GLN A 139 -1.14 7.25 20.19
C GLN A 139 0.30 6.94 19.75
N THR A 140 0.98 7.91 19.15
CA THR A 140 2.35 7.76 18.65
C THR A 140 3.32 7.33 19.76
N LEU A 141 3.13 7.82 20.99
CA LEU A 141 3.93 7.40 22.14
C LEU A 141 3.89 5.88 22.40
N VAL A 142 2.77 5.21 22.11
CA VAL A 142 2.67 3.74 22.21
C VAL A 142 3.59 3.08 21.19
N PHE A 143 3.60 3.60 19.96
CA PHE A 143 4.51 3.14 18.90
C PHE A 143 5.97 3.32 19.32
N GLU A 144 6.34 4.51 19.78
CA GLU A 144 7.72 4.81 20.20
C GLU A 144 8.17 3.88 21.34
N LYS A 145 7.30 3.62 22.34
CA LYS A 145 7.60 2.69 23.44
C LYS A 145 7.70 1.23 23.00
N CYS A 146 6.90 0.81 22.03
CA CYS A 146 6.86 -0.58 21.57
C CYS A 146 8.03 -0.90 20.61
N TYR A 147 8.41 0.04 19.74
CA TYR A 147 9.40 -0.17 18.68
C TYR A 147 10.74 0.54 18.90
N GLY A 148 10.83 1.46 19.86
CA GLY A 148 12.06 2.22 20.13
C GLY A 148 12.44 3.21 19.02
N ILE A 149 11.48 3.60 18.17
CA ILE A 149 11.69 4.53 17.05
C ILE A 149 10.96 5.83 17.36
N SER A 150 11.69 6.95 17.41
CA SER A 150 11.13 8.29 17.64
C SER A 150 11.47 9.23 16.49
N TYR A 151 10.60 10.20 16.22
CA TYR A 151 10.82 11.21 15.18
C TYR A 151 12.13 12.00 15.38
N LYS A 152 12.58 12.17 16.64
CA LYS A 152 13.82 12.86 17.01
C LYS A 152 15.06 12.25 16.36
N ARG A 153 15.03 10.95 16.05
CA ARG A 153 16.12 10.26 15.34
C ARG A 153 16.40 10.87 13.95
N PHE A 154 15.41 11.51 13.34
CA PHE A 154 15.46 11.99 11.96
C PHE A 154 15.56 13.52 11.85
N GLU A 155 15.49 14.25 12.97
CA GLU A 155 15.43 15.72 13.00
C GLU A 155 16.64 16.37 12.32
N ASP A 156 17.82 15.81 12.51
CA ASP A 156 19.08 16.34 11.98
C ASP A 156 19.39 15.88 10.54
N SER A 157 18.53 15.05 9.93
CA SER A 157 18.75 14.60 8.56
C SER A 157 18.68 15.79 7.57
N PRO A 158 19.55 15.85 6.55
CA PRO A 158 19.58 16.99 5.62
C PRO A 158 18.23 17.26 4.93
N GLU A 159 17.46 16.20 4.65
CA GLU A 159 16.14 16.27 4.04
C GLU A 159 15.11 16.90 4.99
N VAL A 160 15.12 16.54 6.27
CA VAL A 160 14.23 17.10 7.30
C VAL A 160 14.60 18.55 7.61
N VAL A 161 15.88 18.86 7.75
CA VAL A 161 16.35 20.23 7.97
C VAL A 161 15.95 21.13 6.81
N SER A 162 16.12 20.67 5.57
CA SER A 162 15.67 21.39 4.38
C SER A 162 14.16 21.61 4.39
N TYR A 163 13.38 20.56 4.67
CA TYR A 163 11.94 20.63 4.79
C TYR A 163 11.49 21.63 5.87
N LEU A 164 12.07 21.59 7.07
CA LEU A 164 11.71 22.50 8.17
C LEU A 164 12.03 23.96 7.83
N LYS A 165 13.16 24.23 7.16
CA LYS A 165 13.49 25.56 6.63
C LYS A 165 12.42 26.06 5.66
N THR A 166 11.93 25.21 4.74
CA THR A 166 10.82 25.61 3.84
C THR A 166 9.50 25.90 4.55
N LYS A 167 9.33 25.39 5.78
CA LYS A 167 8.14 25.60 6.62
C LYS A 167 8.30 26.75 7.62
N GLY A 168 9.42 27.46 7.61
CA GLY A 168 9.68 28.58 8.53
C GLY A 168 9.91 28.15 9.98
N VAL A 169 10.25 26.88 10.21
CA VAL A 169 10.60 26.35 11.53
C VAL A 169 12.12 26.42 11.63
N GLN A 170 12.64 27.36 12.44
CA GLN A 170 14.05 27.45 12.83
C GLN A 170 14.27 26.73 14.16
#